data_AF-A0A914DG44-F1
#
_entry.id   AF-A0A914DG44-F1
#
_cell.length_a   1.000
_cell.length_b   1.000
_cell.length_c   1.000
_cell.angle_alpha   90.00
_cell.angle_beta   90.00
_cell.angle_gamma   90.00
#
_symmetry.space_group_name_H-M   'P 1'
#
loop_
_entity.id
_entity.type
_entity.pdbx_description
1 polymer ?
#
loop_
_entity_poly.entity_id
_entity_poly.type
_entity_poly.pdbx_seq_one_letter_code
_entity_poly.pdbx_strand_id
1 'polypeptide(L)'
;MDGPFGFTSLPMIIFFGSICSLLYYYGIIQWILIRLAILLQYTMGTTAGESLNSMASVFLGPTEAAILCQSALRTMTESEVFTMMTAGFSNVMSAPALITVSKLMTPEIQHSKQKDMKTFRFPQCTETSALESISNGAIQTVRIIFSIIANLIVYVAFVTFIDTSIHWLGECVGWDISFDKLMSWAFYPVAYILGVTENHDQTMKLAQLIGLKTVLNEFIAYQKMQDMLLNGELEGRTQMIAIFACCGYSNFSQIGQELGIFIGLCPKRTKSFVSMAVRTLIAGAISCFMTACVAGAIVSDATGCLPAKNIENCLNV
;
A
#
# COMPACT_ATOMS: atom_id res chain seq x y z
N MET A 1 -20.74 -14.54 -3.35
CA MET A 1 -20.13 -14.86 -4.66
C MET A 1 -19.11 -15.93 -4.35
N ASP A 2 -19.51 -17.19 -4.41
CA ASP A 2 -18.74 -18.31 -3.84
C ASP A 2 -17.89 -18.96 -4.94
N GLY A 3 -16.97 -18.16 -5.50
CA GLY A 3 -16.00 -18.61 -6.49
C GLY A 3 -14.58 -18.60 -5.91
N PRO A 4 -13.65 -19.42 -6.43
CA PRO A 4 -12.24 -19.33 -6.05
C PRO A 4 -11.73 -17.91 -6.27
N PHE A 5 -10.86 -17.40 -5.39
CA PHE A 5 -10.27 -16.05 -5.44
C PHE A 5 -9.89 -15.57 -6.85
N GLY A 6 -9.33 -16.48 -7.66
CA GLY A 6 -8.94 -16.20 -9.04
C GLY A 6 -10.08 -15.78 -9.98
N PHE A 7 -11.32 -16.23 -9.74
CA PHE A 7 -12.46 -15.99 -10.64
C PHE A 7 -13.33 -14.80 -10.24
N THR A 8 -13.17 -14.29 -9.01
CA THR A 8 -13.95 -13.15 -8.51
C THR A 8 -13.11 -11.87 -8.47
N SER A 9 -11.86 -11.95 -8.05
CA SER A 9 -11.00 -10.77 -7.86
C SER A 9 -10.23 -10.38 -9.13
N LEU A 10 -9.72 -11.35 -9.89
CA LEU A 10 -8.88 -11.04 -11.07
C LEU A 10 -9.62 -10.30 -12.20
N PRO A 11 -10.87 -10.66 -12.56
CA PRO A 11 -11.59 -9.94 -13.60
C PRO A 11 -11.79 -8.45 -13.26
N MET A 12 -11.98 -8.13 -11.97
CA MET A 12 -12.11 -6.74 -11.51
C MET A 12 -10.82 -5.94 -11.74
N ILE A 13 -9.65 -6.57 -11.52
CA ILE A 13 -8.35 -5.94 -11.78
C ILE A 13 -8.19 -5.67 -13.28
N ILE A 14 -8.50 -6.65 -14.15
CA ILE A 14 -8.43 -6.49 -15.62
C ILE A 14 -9.36 -5.35 -16.08
N PHE A 15 -10.59 -5.34 -15.58
CA PHE A 15 -11.57 -4.32 -15.90
C PHE A 15 -11.08 -2.93 -15.49
N PHE A 16 -10.61 -2.78 -14.25
CA PHE A 16 -10.08 -1.50 -13.76
C PHE A 16 -8.87 -1.03 -14.58
N GLY A 17 -7.94 -1.91 -14.91
CA GLY A 17 -6.80 -1.58 -15.75
C GLY A 17 -7.19 -1.11 -17.16
N SER A 18 -8.24 -1.69 -17.75
CA SER A 18 -8.77 -1.24 -19.04
C SER A 18 -9.43 0.14 -18.97
N ILE A 19 -10.15 0.44 -17.89
CA ILE A 19 -10.71 1.77 -17.63
C ILE A 19 -9.59 2.79 -17.39
N CYS A 20 -8.58 2.46 -16.59
CA CYS A 20 -7.45 3.35 -16.34
C CYS A 20 -6.74 3.73 -17.65
N SER A 21 -6.52 2.76 -18.53
CA SER A 21 -5.93 3.00 -19.85
C SER A 21 -6.80 3.95 -20.70
N LEU A 22 -8.13 3.76 -20.68
CA LEU A 22 -9.07 4.64 -21.39
C LEU A 22 -9.05 6.08 -20.83
N LEU A 23 -9.05 6.22 -19.50
CA LEU A 23 -9.00 7.52 -18.84
C LEU A 23 -7.66 8.22 -19.05
N TYR A 24 -6.57 7.46 -19.15
CA TYR A 24 -5.25 7.95 -19.50
C TYR A 24 -5.21 8.42 -20.97
N TYR A 25 -5.83 7.68 -21.89
CA TYR A 25 -5.99 8.07 -23.31
C TYR A 25 -6.72 9.41 -23.47
N TYR A 26 -7.78 9.65 -22.69
CA TYR A 26 -8.50 10.92 -22.71
C TYR A 26 -7.83 12.07 -21.93
N GLY A 27 -6.68 11.85 -21.30
CA GLY A 27 -5.99 12.89 -20.52
C GLY A 27 -6.59 13.15 -19.14
N ILE A 28 -7.59 12.35 -18.70
CA ILE A 28 -8.34 12.58 -17.45
C ILE A 28 -7.45 12.28 -16.24
N ILE A 29 -6.71 11.17 -16.25
CA ILE A 29 -5.82 10.81 -15.14
C ILE A 29 -4.74 11.88 -14.95
N GLN A 30 -4.12 12.32 -16.03
CA GLN A 30 -3.08 13.36 -16.02
C GLN A 30 -3.65 14.67 -15.45
N TRP A 31 -4.86 15.04 -15.85
CA TRP A 31 -5.54 16.22 -15.33
C TRP A 31 -5.81 16.11 -13.81
N ILE A 32 -6.36 14.98 -13.35
CA ILE A 32 -6.64 14.74 -11.92
C ILE A 32 -5.32 14.77 -11.12
N LEU A 33 -4.30 14.04 -11.57
CA LEU A 33 -3.02 13.95 -10.88
C LEU A 33 -2.34 15.30 -10.74
N ILE A 34 -2.29 16.12 -11.80
CA ILE A 34 -1.70 17.46 -11.74
C ILE A 34 -2.47 18.34 -10.75
N ARG A 35 -3.81 18.29 -10.75
CA ARG A 35 -4.63 19.10 -9.83
C ARG A 35 -4.42 18.71 -8.38
N LEU A 36 -4.42 17.43 -8.08
CA LEU A 36 -4.18 16.93 -6.73
C LEU A 36 -2.73 17.21 -6.28
N ALA A 37 -1.75 17.07 -7.17
CA ALA A 37 -0.35 17.37 -6.86
C ALA A 37 -0.13 18.86 -6.59
N ILE A 38 -0.77 19.76 -7.35
CA ILE A 38 -0.73 21.21 -7.10
C ILE A 38 -1.42 21.55 -5.77
N LEU A 39 -2.57 20.93 -5.48
CA LEU A 39 -3.26 21.11 -4.22
C LEU A 39 -2.36 20.71 -3.05
N LEU A 40 -1.70 19.56 -3.14
CA LEU A 40 -0.78 19.04 -2.13
C LEU A 40 0.46 19.93 -1.97
N GLN A 41 1.04 20.37 -3.08
CA GLN A 41 2.15 21.32 -3.10
C GLN A 41 1.78 22.65 -2.42
N TYR A 42 0.56 23.16 -2.66
CA TYR A 42 0.10 24.40 -2.07
C TYR A 42 -0.20 24.26 -0.57
N THR A 43 -0.82 23.16 -0.15
CA THR A 43 -1.20 22.95 1.26
C THR A 43 -0.02 22.54 2.14
N MET A 44 0.92 21.75 1.63
CA MET A 44 2.04 21.21 2.40
C MET A 44 3.37 21.93 2.15
N GLY A 45 3.45 22.80 1.13
CA GLY A 45 4.69 23.50 0.77
C GLY A 45 5.77 22.59 0.18
N THR A 46 5.41 21.39 -0.27
CA THR A 46 6.31 20.40 -0.87
C THR A 46 6.70 20.77 -2.29
N THR A 47 7.70 20.07 -2.82
CA THR A 47 8.18 20.33 -4.19
C THR A 47 7.26 19.68 -5.22
N ALA A 48 7.32 20.15 -6.48
CA ALA A 48 6.43 19.65 -7.51
C ALA A 48 6.68 18.16 -7.79
N GLY A 49 7.95 17.73 -7.77
CA GLY A 49 8.33 16.35 -8.04
C GLY A 49 7.85 15.37 -6.97
N GLU A 50 8.05 15.70 -5.69
CA GLU A 50 7.61 14.79 -4.63
C GLU A 50 6.09 14.76 -4.47
N SER A 51 5.40 15.89 -4.69
CA SER A 51 3.94 15.96 -4.65
C SER A 51 3.31 15.19 -5.80
N LEU A 52 3.87 15.34 -7.01
CA LEU A 52 3.44 14.59 -8.19
C LEU A 52 3.71 13.11 -8.03
N ASN A 53 4.90 12.70 -7.57
CA ASN A 53 5.20 11.29 -7.33
C ASN A 53 4.28 10.69 -6.27
N SER A 54 4.01 11.43 -5.18
CA SER A 54 3.12 10.96 -4.12
C SER A 54 1.70 10.70 -4.64
N MET A 55 1.17 11.61 -5.45
CA MET A 55 -0.14 11.42 -6.09
C MET A 55 -0.11 10.38 -7.21
N ALA A 56 0.98 10.28 -7.97
CA ALA A 56 1.09 9.31 -9.04
C ALA A 56 1.25 7.87 -8.52
N SER A 57 2.02 7.66 -7.45
CA SER A 57 2.27 6.33 -6.85
C SER A 57 0.98 5.66 -6.41
N VAL A 58 0.04 6.52 -6.03
CA VAL A 58 -1.29 6.19 -5.56
C VAL A 58 -2.23 5.69 -6.68
N PHE A 59 -2.20 6.29 -7.86
CA PHE A 59 -3.12 5.96 -8.96
C PHE A 59 -2.52 5.04 -10.02
N LEU A 60 -1.21 5.19 -10.26
CA LEU A 60 -0.51 4.48 -11.32
C LEU A 60 0.35 3.33 -10.78
N GLY A 61 0.73 3.38 -9.51
CA GLY A 61 1.67 2.45 -8.88
C GLY A 61 3.06 3.06 -8.68
N PRO A 62 3.89 2.46 -7.79
CA PRO A 62 5.22 2.98 -7.44
C PRO A 62 6.17 3.08 -8.64
N THR A 63 6.13 2.10 -9.54
CA THR A 63 7.01 2.02 -10.72
C THR A 63 6.74 3.16 -11.69
N GLU A 64 5.48 3.34 -12.06
CA GLU A 64 4.99 4.32 -13.03
C GLU A 64 5.19 5.75 -12.52
N ALA A 65 4.98 5.96 -11.21
CA ALA A 65 5.22 7.23 -10.55
C ALA A 65 6.70 7.63 -10.54
N ALA A 66 7.58 6.67 -10.23
CA ALA A 66 9.02 6.90 -10.26
C ALA A 66 9.51 7.24 -11.69
N ILE A 67 8.96 6.56 -12.72
CA ILE A 67 9.25 6.85 -14.13
C ILE A 67 8.81 8.27 -14.51
N LEU A 68 7.63 8.72 -14.05
CA LEU A 68 7.14 10.08 -14.31
C LEU A 68 8.11 11.15 -13.79
N CYS A 69 8.80 10.86 -12.69
CA CYS A 69 9.76 11.76 -12.05
C CYS A 69 11.23 11.45 -12.39
N GLN A 70 11.50 10.51 -13.31
CA GLN A 70 12.85 10.00 -13.58
C GLN A 70 13.86 11.08 -14.01
N SER A 71 13.39 12.09 -14.77
CA SER A 71 14.24 13.18 -15.28
C SER A 71 14.75 14.07 -14.14
N ALA A 72 13.96 14.19 -13.07
CA ALA A 72 14.25 15.00 -11.90
C ALA A 72 15.09 14.25 -10.85
N LEU A 73 15.02 12.91 -10.81
CA LEU A 73 15.60 12.06 -9.76
C LEU A 73 17.10 12.29 -9.52
N ARG A 74 17.85 12.67 -10.56
CA ARG A 74 19.29 13.00 -10.47
C ARG A 74 19.57 14.29 -9.72
N THR A 75 18.63 15.22 -9.74
CA THR A 75 18.76 16.58 -9.19
C THR A 75 18.01 16.79 -7.89
N MET A 76 17.17 15.83 -7.51
CA MET A 76 16.37 15.87 -6.30
C MET A 76 17.22 15.75 -5.04
N THR A 77 16.80 16.39 -3.97
CA THR A 77 17.43 16.34 -2.66
C THR A 77 17.24 14.95 -2.02
N GLU A 78 17.93 14.67 -0.92
CA GLU A 78 17.72 13.43 -0.17
C GLU A 78 16.31 13.37 0.45
N SER A 79 15.73 14.49 0.85
CA SER A 79 14.36 14.54 1.40
C SER A 79 13.31 14.26 0.33
N GLU A 80 13.45 14.83 -0.87
CA GLU A 80 12.55 14.55 -1.99
C GLU A 80 12.59 13.06 -2.39
N VAL A 81 13.78 12.48 -2.48
CA VAL A 81 13.93 11.03 -2.75
C VAL A 81 13.32 10.20 -1.64
N PHE A 82 13.49 10.60 -0.37
CA PHE A 82 12.88 9.91 0.77
C PHE A 82 11.36 9.90 0.66
N THR A 83 10.75 11.05 0.35
CA THR A 83 9.30 11.16 0.13
C THR A 83 8.85 10.28 -1.02
N MET A 84 9.56 10.30 -2.15
CA MET A 84 9.21 9.49 -3.31
C MET A 84 9.23 7.99 -3.02
N MET A 85 10.30 7.50 -2.40
CA MET A 85 10.40 6.09 -2.01
C MET A 85 9.36 5.72 -0.94
N THR A 86 9.06 6.63 -0.01
CA THR A 86 8.01 6.42 1.01
C THR A 86 6.64 6.27 0.36
N ALA A 87 6.37 7.03 -0.72
CA ALA A 87 5.10 6.95 -1.45
C ALA A 87 4.86 5.56 -2.06
N GLY A 88 5.93 4.84 -2.45
CA GLY A 88 5.83 3.47 -2.95
C GLY A 88 5.32 2.45 -1.92
N PHE A 89 5.34 2.78 -0.63
CA PHE A 89 4.86 1.92 0.46
C PHE A 89 3.47 2.32 1.00
N SER A 90 2.86 3.38 0.46
CA SER A 90 1.64 4.01 0.98
C SER A 90 0.47 3.96 -0.02
N ASN A 91 -0.70 4.53 0.34
CA ASN A 91 -1.95 4.49 -0.45
C ASN A 91 -2.56 5.90 -0.67
N VAL A 92 -3.65 5.97 -1.46
CA VAL A 92 -4.37 7.22 -1.81
C VAL A 92 -4.69 8.10 -0.61
N MET A 93 -5.35 7.50 0.38
CA MET A 93 -5.87 8.20 1.56
C MET A 93 -4.72 8.70 2.45
N SER A 94 -3.54 8.13 2.23
CA SER A 94 -2.35 8.38 2.99
C SER A 94 -1.40 9.38 2.31
N ALA A 95 -1.74 9.97 1.16
CA ALA A 95 -0.88 10.96 0.49
C ALA A 95 -0.50 12.18 1.35
N PRO A 96 -1.41 12.79 2.15
CA PRO A 96 -1.02 13.83 3.09
C PRO A 96 -0.21 13.29 4.28
N ALA A 97 -0.60 12.11 4.80
CA ALA A 97 0.06 11.47 5.93
C ALA A 97 1.50 11.05 5.58
N LEU A 98 1.74 10.52 4.38
CA LEU A 98 3.05 10.06 3.94
C LEU A 98 4.02 11.22 3.83
N ILE A 99 3.58 12.36 3.30
CA ILE A 99 4.41 13.57 3.21
C ILE A 99 4.72 14.09 4.61
N THR A 100 3.73 14.10 5.49
CA THR A 100 3.92 14.54 6.88
C THR A 100 4.97 13.68 7.57
N VAL A 101 4.85 12.35 7.49
CA VAL A 101 5.80 11.41 8.08
C VAL A 101 7.16 11.48 7.40
N SER A 102 7.21 11.58 6.07
CA SER A 102 8.46 11.63 5.31
C SER A 102 9.28 12.87 5.66
N LYS A 103 8.62 14.03 5.74
CA LYS A 103 9.26 15.30 6.12
C LYS A 103 9.60 15.38 7.60
N LEU A 104 8.88 14.67 8.47
CA LEU A 104 9.26 14.53 9.88
C LEU A 104 10.53 13.66 10.03
N MET A 105 10.62 12.56 9.29
CA MET A 105 11.76 11.63 9.36
C MET A 105 12.99 12.10 8.60
N THR A 106 12.81 12.81 7.48
CA THR A 106 13.89 13.39 6.66
C THR A 106 13.46 14.79 6.19
N PRO A 107 13.68 15.84 7.01
CA PRO A 107 13.32 17.21 6.68
C PRO A 107 14.04 17.74 5.43
N GLU A 108 13.41 18.71 4.76
CA GLU A 108 14.01 19.40 3.62
C GLU A 108 15.05 20.43 4.10
N ILE A 109 16.33 20.11 3.92
CA ILE A 109 17.45 20.98 4.32
C ILE A 109 18.06 21.69 3.10
N GLN A 110 17.84 21.15 1.91
CA GLN A 110 18.44 21.62 0.67
C GLN A 110 17.43 22.42 -0.16
N HIS A 111 17.91 23.38 -0.95
CA HIS A 111 17.04 24.07 -1.90
C HIS A 111 16.75 23.18 -3.10
N SER A 112 15.50 22.74 -3.22
CA SER A 112 15.05 21.98 -4.37
C SER A 112 15.10 22.80 -5.67
N LYS A 113 15.56 22.14 -6.73
CA LYS A 113 15.55 22.64 -8.11
C LYS A 113 14.21 22.37 -8.82
N GLN A 114 13.29 21.64 -8.18
CA GLN A 114 12.08 21.08 -8.75
C GLN A 114 10.82 21.82 -8.26
N LYS A 115 10.68 23.11 -8.61
CA LYS A 115 9.52 23.91 -8.18
C LYS A 115 8.33 23.86 -9.12
N ASP A 116 8.58 23.77 -10.43
CA ASP A 116 7.53 23.89 -11.44
C ASP A 116 6.97 22.54 -11.89
N MET A 117 5.67 22.34 -11.68
CA MET A 117 4.92 21.16 -12.13
C MET A 117 5.00 20.94 -13.65
N LYS A 118 5.14 22.03 -14.43
CA LYS A 118 5.22 22.00 -15.90
C LYS A 118 6.46 21.29 -16.45
N THR A 119 7.47 21.06 -15.60
CA THR A 119 8.69 20.36 -15.97
C THR A 119 8.46 18.84 -16.12
N PHE A 120 7.45 18.31 -15.45
CA PHE A 120 7.10 16.89 -15.50
C PHE A 120 6.17 16.62 -16.69
N ARG A 121 6.61 15.74 -17.59
CA ARG A 121 5.83 15.34 -18.77
C ARG A 121 5.35 13.91 -18.59
N PHE A 122 4.04 13.74 -18.68
CA PHE A 122 3.44 12.42 -18.76
C PHE A 122 3.85 11.74 -20.07
N PRO A 123 4.13 10.43 -20.06
CA PRO A 123 4.27 9.65 -21.28
C PRO A 123 3.06 9.88 -22.19
N GLN A 124 3.29 10.23 -23.45
CA GLN A 124 2.21 10.42 -24.41
C GLN A 124 1.58 9.07 -24.76
N CYS A 125 0.25 9.04 -24.87
CA CYS A 125 -0.45 7.90 -25.44
C CYS A 125 -0.04 7.70 -26.89
N THR A 126 0.31 6.47 -27.23
CA THR A 126 0.65 6.06 -28.60
C THR A 126 -0.54 5.41 -29.31
N GLU A 127 -1.61 5.11 -28.57
CA GLU A 127 -2.83 4.50 -29.08
C GLU A 127 -3.59 5.45 -30.00
N THR A 128 -4.22 4.90 -31.03
CA THR A 128 -4.95 5.67 -32.05
C THR A 128 -6.44 5.77 -31.77
N SER A 129 -6.98 4.88 -30.94
CA SER A 129 -8.41 4.84 -30.63
C SER A 129 -8.69 4.44 -29.19
N ALA A 130 -9.87 4.83 -28.70
CA ALA A 130 -10.36 4.45 -27.37
C ALA A 130 -10.45 2.92 -27.20
N LEU A 131 -10.92 2.21 -28.24
CA LEU A 131 -11.05 0.75 -28.18
C LEU A 131 -9.69 0.05 -28.13
N GLU A 132 -8.69 0.59 -28.84
CA GLU A 132 -7.30 0.14 -28.76
C GLU A 132 -6.75 0.34 -27.34
N SER A 133 -7.00 1.50 -26.72
CA SER A 133 -6.54 1.78 -25.34
C SER A 133 -7.12 0.80 -24.32
N ILE A 134 -8.40 0.46 -24.42
CA ILE A 134 -9.06 -0.52 -23.54
C ILE A 134 -8.42 -1.90 -23.72
N SER A 135 -8.23 -2.32 -24.98
CA SER A 135 -7.67 -3.64 -25.31
C SER A 135 -6.22 -3.77 -24.82
N ASN A 136 -5.39 -2.76 -25.08
CA ASN A 136 -4.01 -2.72 -24.62
C ASN A 136 -3.91 -2.65 -23.10
N GLY A 137 -4.77 -1.85 -22.44
CA GLY A 137 -4.86 -1.77 -20.99
C GLY A 137 -5.17 -3.11 -20.33
N ALA A 138 -6.14 -3.85 -20.89
CA ALA A 138 -6.47 -5.20 -20.43
C ALA A 138 -5.26 -6.17 -20.57
N ILE A 139 -4.60 -6.18 -21.74
CA ILE A 139 -3.44 -7.06 -21.99
C ILE A 139 -2.26 -6.72 -21.07
N GLN A 140 -1.98 -5.43 -20.84
CA GLN A 140 -0.93 -5.00 -19.91
C GLN A 140 -1.24 -5.46 -18.48
N THR A 141 -2.50 -5.31 -18.06
CA THR A 141 -2.95 -5.70 -16.72
C THR A 141 -2.84 -7.21 -16.49
N VAL A 142 -3.11 -8.03 -17.51
CA VAL A 142 -2.93 -9.49 -17.42
C VAL A 142 -1.49 -9.86 -17.04
N ARG A 143 -0.47 -9.16 -17.56
CA ARG A 143 0.93 -9.41 -17.20
C ARG A 143 1.20 -9.12 -15.71
N ILE A 144 0.60 -8.05 -15.19
CA ILE A 144 0.69 -7.69 -13.76
C ILE A 144 0.02 -8.79 -12.91
N ILE A 145 -1.16 -9.26 -13.32
CA ILE A 145 -1.89 -10.33 -12.63
C ILE A 145 -1.07 -11.62 -12.53
N PHE A 146 -0.40 -12.04 -13.61
CA PHE A 146 0.47 -13.22 -13.55
C PHE A 146 1.59 -13.06 -12.52
N SER A 147 2.15 -11.84 -12.39
CA SER A 147 3.17 -11.54 -11.40
C SER A 147 2.61 -11.59 -9.97
N ILE A 148 1.40 -11.07 -9.76
CA ILE A 148 0.70 -11.15 -8.46
C ILE A 148 0.45 -12.62 -8.09
N ILE A 149 -0.14 -13.42 -8.98
CA ILE A 149 -0.44 -14.84 -8.72
C ILE A 149 0.84 -15.61 -8.39
N ALA A 150 1.90 -15.43 -9.18
CA ALA A 150 3.17 -16.11 -8.93
C ALA A 150 3.73 -15.76 -7.54
N ASN A 151 3.73 -14.48 -7.17
CA ASN A 151 4.17 -14.03 -5.85
C ASN A 151 3.27 -14.59 -4.73
N LEU A 152 1.95 -14.60 -4.90
CA LEU A 152 1.01 -15.14 -3.91
C LEU A 152 1.24 -16.63 -3.64
N ILE A 153 1.42 -17.43 -4.70
CA ILE A 153 1.69 -18.88 -4.55
C ILE A 153 2.97 -19.10 -3.73
N VAL A 154 4.04 -18.37 -4.06
CA VAL A 154 5.32 -18.48 -3.36
C VAL A 154 5.17 -18.07 -1.89
N TYR A 155 4.54 -16.93 -1.63
CA TYR A 155 4.41 -16.44 -0.25
C TYR A 155 3.50 -17.32 0.60
N VAL A 156 2.35 -17.78 0.09
CA VAL A 156 1.49 -18.71 0.83
C VAL A 156 2.24 -20.00 1.17
N ALA A 157 2.97 -20.57 0.21
CA ALA A 157 3.79 -21.76 0.45
C ALA A 157 4.87 -21.50 1.52
N PHE A 158 5.53 -20.34 1.47
CA PHE A 158 6.56 -19.97 2.43
C PHE A 158 6.00 -19.76 3.85
N VAL A 159 4.81 -19.16 3.96
CA VAL A 159 4.11 -19.01 5.24
C VAL A 159 3.75 -20.36 5.81
N THR A 160 3.12 -21.24 5.04
CA THR A 160 2.79 -22.59 5.51
C THR A 160 4.03 -23.36 5.93
N PHE A 161 5.13 -23.22 5.19
CA PHE A 161 6.40 -23.83 5.54
C PHE A 161 6.96 -23.30 6.86
N ILE A 162 7.00 -21.97 7.04
CA ILE A 162 7.48 -21.33 8.28
C ILE A 162 6.59 -21.70 9.46
N ASP A 163 5.27 -21.62 9.30
CA ASP A 163 4.31 -21.91 10.34
C ASP A 163 4.41 -23.37 10.80
N THR A 164 4.46 -24.31 9.85
CA THR A 164 4.66 -25.75 10.16
C THR A 164 6.00 -26.00 10.85
N SER A 165 7.07 -25.31 10.42
CA SER A 165 8.40 -25.45 11.03
C SER A 165 8.42 -24.91 12.46
N ILE A 166 7.77 -23.77 12.71
CA ILE A 166 7.63 -23.17 14.04
C ILE A 166 6.78 -24.07 14.94
N HIS A 167 5.69 -24.62 14.41
CA HIS A 167 4.84 -25.54 15.15
C HIS A 167 5.61 -26.79 15.57
N TRP A 168 6.36 -27.41 14.64
CA TRP A 168 7.21 -28.56 14.94
C TRP A 168 8.27 -28.24 16.01
N LEU A 169 8.91 -27.07 15.94
CA LEU A 169 9.85 -26.62 16.97
C LEU A 169 9.16 -26.39 18.32
N GLY A 170 7.94 -25.85 18.29
CA GLY A 170 7.07 -25.66 19.45
C GLY A 170 6.76 -26.97 20.15
N GLU A 171 6.32 -27.97 19.41
CA GLU A 171 6.04 -29.31 19.93
C GLU A 171 7.28 -29.93 20.59
N CYS A 172 8.47 -29.71 20.04
CA CYS A 172 9.74 -30.20 20.63
C CYS A 172 10.01 -29.62 22.03
N VAL A 173 9.54 -28.41 22.32
CA VAL A 173 9.70 -27.75 23.63
C VAL A 173 8.42 -27.76 24.48
N GLY A 174 7.35 -28.39 23.98
CA GLY A 174 6.03 -28.47 24.63
C GLY A 174 5.22 -27.17 24.58
N TRP A 175 5.49 -26.27 23.63
CA TRP A 175 4.79 -24.98 23.45
C TRP A 175 3.96 -24.97 22.17
N ASP A 176 2.68 -24.62 22.25
CA ASP A 176 1.83 -24.40 21.08
C ASP A 176 2.06 -23.00 20.48
N ILE A 177 3.10 -22.89 19.66
CA ILE A 177 3.49 -21.66 18.98
C ILE A 177 3.26 -21.77 17.46
N SER A 178 2.82 -20.67 16.85
CA SER A 178 2.62 -20.54 15.42
C SER A 178 3.22 -19.22 14.94
N PHE A 179 3.48 -19.12 13.64
CA PHE A 179 3.92 -17.88 13.01
C PHE A 179 2.91 -16.75 13.25
N ASP A 180 1.61 -17.08 13.16
CA ASP A 180 0.51 -16.17 13.46
C ASP A 180 0.60 -15.60 14.88
N LYS A 181 0.78 -16.45 15.91
CA LYS A 181 0.91 -16.01 17.31
C LYS A 181 2.16 -15.15 17.52
N LEU A 182 3.27 -15.49 16.86
CA LEU A 182 4.49 -14.68 16.91
C LEU A 182 4.26 -13.28 16.33
N MET A 183 3.54 -13.17 15.21
CA MET A 183 3.17 -11.89 14.63
C MET A 183 2.25 -11.09 15.56
N SER A 184 1.24 -11.74 16.17
CA SER A 184 0.40 -11.11 17.19
C SER A 184 1.20 -10.53 18.33
N TRP A 185 2.17 -11.26 18.90
CA TRP A 185 2.97 -10.78 20.01
C TRP A 185 3.93 -9.65 19.60
N ALA A 186 4.58 -9.77 18.44
CA ALA A 186 5.53 -8.78 17.96
C ALA A 186 4.85 -7.42 17.67
N PHE A 187 3.65 -7.44 17.07
CA PHE A 187 2.92 -6.24 16.67
C PHE A 187 1.83 -5.82 17.66
N TYR A 188 1.68 -6.52 18.80
CA TYR A 188 0.72 -6.18 19.85
C TYR A 188 0.80 -4.70 20.27
N PRO A 189 1.99 -4.12 20.55
CA PRO A 189 2.08 -2.72 20.95
C PRO A 189 1.58 -1.76 19.87
N VAL A 190 1.81 -2.09 18.61
CA VAL A 190 1.35 -1.27 17.47
C VAL A 190 -0.17 -1.32 17.38
N ALA A 191 -0.76 -2.51 17.44
CA ALA A 191 -2.21 -2.68 17.41
C ALA A 191 -2.91 -1.96 18.59
N TYR A 192 -2.28 -1.98 19.77
CA TYR A 192 -2.78 -1.27 20.94
C TYR A 192 -2.77 0.25 20.74
N ILE A 193 -1.66 0.81 20.22
CA ILE A 193 -1.53 2.25 19.94
C ILE A 193 -2.51 2.71 18.85
N LEU A 194 -2.86 1.84 17.90
CA LEU A 194 -3.87 2.10 16.87
C LEU A 194 -5.30 2.25 17.41
N GLY A 195 -5.54 1.96 18.70
CA GLY A 195 -6.81 2.24 19.37
C GLY A 195 -7.73 1.03 19.56
N VAL A 196 -7.23 -0.19 19.35
CA VAL A 196 -7.92 -1.43 19.76
C VAL A 196 -7.44 -1.83 21.14
N THR A 197 -8.05 -1.24 22.17
CA THR A 197 -7.60 -1.36 23.57
C THR A 197 -8.59 -2.10 24.48
N GLU A 198 -9.87 -2.17 24.08
CA GLU A 198 -10.95 -2.68 24.94
C GLU A 198 -10.93 -4.20 25.09
N ASN A 199 -10.49 -4.91 24.05
CA ASN A 199 -10.48 -6.37 24.02
C ASN A 199 -9.11 -6.90 23.57
N HIS A 200 -8.41 -7.58 24.47
CA HIS A 200 -7.09 -8.17 24.22
C HIS A 200 -7.09 -9.13 23.02
N ASP A 201 -8.15 -9.90 22.82
CA ASP A 201 -8.28 -10.83 21.69
C ASP A 201 -8.36 -10.07 20.36
N GLN A 202 -9.10 -8.96 20.32
CA GLN A 202 -9.17 -8.08 19.14
C GLN A 202 -7.82 -7.42 18.85
N THR A 203 -7.10 -6.98 19.89
CA THR A 203 -5.76 -6.42 19.73
C THR A 203 -4.80 -7.45 19.14
N MET A 204 -4.86 -8.70 19.61
CA MET A 204 -4.03 -9.80 19.08
C MET A 204 -4.36 -10.14 17.62
N LYS A 205 -5.64 -10.13 17.25
CA LYS A 205 -6.07 -10.34 15.86
C LYS A 205 -5.61 -9.20 14.95
N LEU A 206 -5.77 -7.94 15.36
CA LEU A 206 -5.25 -6.80 14.60
C LEU A 206 -3.72 -6.86 14.46
N ALA A 207 -3.00 -7.18 15.56
CA ALA A 207 -1.56 -7.33 15.54
C ALA A 207 -1.10 -8.44 14.58
N GLN A 208 -1.84 -9.56 14.53
CA GLN A 208 -1.60 -10.61 13.55
C GLN A 208 -1.67 -10.09 12.13
N LEU A 209 -2.75 -9.38 11.78
CA LEU A 209 -2.95 -8.85 10.43
C LEU A 209 -1.85 -7.85 10.04
N ILE A 210 -1.47 -6.95 10.94
CA ILE A 210 -0.38 -6.00 10.72
C ILE A 210 0.96 -6.72 10.53
N GLY A 211 1.25 -7.72 11.36
CA GLY A 211 2.49 -8.49 11.25
C GLY A 211 2.57 -9.31 9.96
N LEU A 212 1.48 -9.99 9.58
CA LEU A 212 1.37 -10.69 8.30
C LEU A 212 1.58 -9.73 7.12
N LYS A 213 0.96 -8.55 7.16
CA LYS A 213 1.15 -7.50 6.15
C LYS A 213 2.61 -7.08 6.05
N THR A 214 3.23 -6.71 7.17
CA THR A 214 4.59 -6.16 7.19
C THR A 214 5.65 -7.19 6.79
N VAL A 215 5.52 -8.43 7.27
CA VAL A 215 6.51 -9.47 6.99
C VAL A 215 6.35 -10.06 5.60
N LEU A 216 5.11 -10.26 5.17
CA LEU A 216 4.80 -10.97 3.94
C LEU A 216 4.29 -9.98 2.88
N ASN A 217 2.99 -9.69 2.90
CA ASN A 217 2.30 -8.76 2.01
C ASN A 217 0.86 -8.51 2.48
N GLU A 218 0.27 -7.46 1.93
CA GLU A 218 -1.10 -7.01 2.19
C GLU A 218 -2.16 -8.03 1.72
N PHE A 219 -1.92 -8.78 0.65
CA PHE A 219 -2.88 -9.75 0.14
C PHE A 219 -3.11 -10.91 1.11
N ILE A 220 -2.05 -11.46 1.71
CA ILE A 220 -2.15 -12.53 2.71
C ILE A 220 -2.85 -12.00 3.97
N ALA A 221 -2.55 -10.78 4.39
CA ALA A 221 -3.25 -10.13 5.49
C ALA A 221 -4.75 -9.99 5.20
N TYR A 222 -5.14 -9.53 4.00
CA TYR A 222 -6.56 -9.42 3.61
C TYR A 222 -7.24 -10.78 3.48
N GLN A 223 -6.55 -11.82 2.99
CA GLN A 223 -7.09 -13.17 2.95
C GLN A 223 -7.37 -13.68 4.36
N LYS A 224 -6.42 -13.54 5.28
CA LYS A 224 -6.61 -13.94 6.69
C LYS A 224 -7.74 -13.12 7.35
N MET A 225 -7.80 -11.83 7.05
CA MET A 225 -8.87 -10.95 7.54
C MET A 225 -10.25 -11.39 7.03
N GLN A 226 -10.35 -11.80 5.76
CA GLN A 226 -11.58 -12.34 5.19
C GLN A 226 -12.02 -13.61 5.93
N ASP A 227 -11.10 -14.53 6.22
CA ASP A 227 -11.41 -15.75 6.98
C ASP A 227 -11.94 -15.42 8.38
N MET A 228 -11.26 -14.50 9.10
CA MET A 228 -11.70 -14.02 10.42
C MET A 228 -13.07 -13.33 10.35
N LEU A 229 -13.34 -12.57 9.29
CA LEU A 229 -14.63 -11.90 9.09
C LEU A 229 -15.75 -12.91 8.89
N LEU A 230 -15.56 -13.93 8.05
CA LEU A 230 -16.54 -14.98 7.80
C LEU A 230 -16.85 -15.80 9.07
N ASN A 231 -15.86 -16.01 9.92
CA ASN A 231 -16.01 -16.68 11.22
C ASN A 231 -16.63 -15.78 12.31
N GLY A 232 -16.84 -14.49 12.03
CA GLY A 232 -17.36 -13.54 13.02
C GLY A 232 -16.37 -13.20 14.14
N GLU A 233 -15.06 -13.30 13.87
CA GLU A 233 -14.00 -13.14 14.86
C GLU A 233 -13.56 -11.69 15.07
N LEU A 234 -13.85 -10.79 14.13
CA LEU A 234 -13.49 -9.38 14.18
C LEU A 234 -14.70 -8.51 14.54
N GLU A 235 -14.54 -7.62 15.51
CA GLU A 235 -15.52 -6.58 15.82
C GLU A 235 -15.46 -5.44 14.80
N GLY A 236 -16.57 -4.74 14.54
CA GLY A 236 -16.64 -3.78 13.43
C GLY A 236 -15.63 -2.63 13.54
N ARG A 237 -15.33 -2.14 14.74
CA ARG A 237 -14.27 -1.14 14.98
C ARG A 237 -12.89 -1.70 14.60
N THR A 238 -12.57 -2.93 15.02
CA THR A 238 -11.33 -3.62 14.67
C THR A 238 -11.23 -3.87 13.17
N GLN A 239 -12.33 -4.25 12.52
CA GLN A 239 -12.39 -4.42 11.06
C GLN A 239 -12.02 -3.11 10.35
N MET A 240 -12.60 -1.98 10.76
CA MET A 240 -12.31 -0.69 10.14
C MET A 240 -10.83 -0.30 10.30
N ILE A 241 -10.27 -0.43 11.50
CA ILE A 241 -8.85 -0.15 11.75
C ILE A 241 -7.97 -1.09 10.92
N ALA A 242 -8.31 -2.38 10.87
CA ALA A 242 -7.56 -3.38 10.09
C ALA A 242 -7.56 -3.08 8.59
N ILE A 243 -8.70 -2.67 8.01
CA ILE A 243 -8.80 -2.30 6.58
C ILE A 243 -7.79 -1.20 6.25
N PHE A 244 -7.74 -0.15 7.07
CA PHE A 244 -6.87 1.00 6.84
C PHE A 244 -5.40 0.70 7.17
N ALA A 245 -5.13 -0.03 8.25
CA ALA A 245 -3.77 -0.40 8.64
C ALA A 245 -3.11 -1.34 7.61
N CYS A 246 -3.90 -2.23 6.99
CA CYS A 246 -3.44 -3.14 5.94
C CYS A 246 -3.40 -2.48 4.56
N CYS A 247 -4.10 -1.36 4.36
CA CYS A 247 -4.10 -0.65 3.09
C CYS A 247 -2.71 -0.01 2.86
N GLY A 248 -1.88 -0.62 2.02
CA GLY A 248 -0.59 -0.07 1.61
C GLY A 248 0.48 -1.14 1.46
N TYR A 249 1.48 -0.85 0.63
CA TYR A 249 2.53 -1.80 0.23
C TYR A 249 3.72 -1.87 1.20
N SER A 250 3.53 -1.43 2.45
CA SER A 250 4.59 -1.39 3.48
C SER A 250 4.92 -2.79 4.00
N ASN A 251 5.67 -3.55 3.20
CA ASN A 251 6.19 -4.88 3.52
C ASN A 251 7.67 -5.05 3.09
N PHE A 252 8.36 -6.07 3.60
CA PHE A 252 9.78 -6.30 3.27
C PHE A 252 10.03 -6.64 1.79
N SER A 253 9.08 -7.32 1.13
CA SER A 253 9.15 -7.63 -0.30
C SER A 253 9.20 -6.35 -1.15
N GLN A 254 8.42 -5.34 -0.77
CA GLN A 254 8.34 -4.06 -1.46
C GLN A 254 9.66 -3.30 -1.41
N ILE A 255 10.50 -3.50 -0.38
CA ILE A 255 11.84 -2.88 -0.35
C ILE A 255 12.67 -3.29 -1.57
N GLY A 256 12.66 -4.59 -1.91
CA GLY A 256 13.41 -5.10 -3.04
C GLY A 256 12.92 -4.53 -4.37
N GLN A 257 11.59 -4.43 -4.53
CA GLN A 257 10.97 -3.85 -5.72
C GLN A 257 11.31 -2.36 -5.85
N GLU A 258 11.15 -1.60 -4.77
CA GLU A 258 11.43 -0.17 -4.73
C GLU A 258 12.91 0.11 -5.04
N LEU A 259 13.84 -0.63 -4.43
CA LEU A 259 15.26 -0.51 -4.74
C LEU A 259 15.55 -0.85 -6.20
N GLY A 260 14.93 -1.90 -6.75
CA GLY A 260 15.07 -2.27 -8.16
C GLY A 260 14.67 -1.14 -9.11
N ILE A 261 13.54 -0.48 -8.84
CA ILE A 261 13.03 0.65 -9.63
C ILE A 261 14.01 1.83 -9.56
N PHE A 262 14.32 2.31 -8.35
CA PHE A 262 15.12 3.52 -8.18
C PHE A 262 16.58 3.33 -8.61
N ILE A 263 17.19 2.18 -8.34
CA ILE A 263 18.54 1.85 -8.83
C ILE A 263 18.54 1.75 -10.35
N GLY A 264 17.52 1.15 -10.97
CA GLY A 264 17.37 1.07 -12.42
C GLY A 264 17.27 2.45 -13.08
N LEU A 265 16.52 3.37 -12.47
CA LEU A 265 16.34 4.74 -12.97
C LEU A 265 17.57 5.63 -12.75
N CYS A 266 18.25 5.50 -11.60
CA CYS A 266 19.42 6.32 -11.28
C CYS A 266 20.56 5.53 -10.57
N PRO A 267 21.36 4.74 -11.32
CA PRO A 267 22.43 3.90 -10.76
C PRO A 267 23.49 4.69 -9.97
N LYS A 268 23.68 5.98 -10.26
CA LYS A 268 24.65 6.83 -9.56
C LYS A 268 24.29 7.10 -8.08
N ARG A 269 23.02 6.89 -7.69
CA ARG A 269 22.52 7.16 -6.33
C ARG A 269 22.21 5.90 -5.52
N THR A 270 22.64 4.71 -5.96
CA THR A 270 22.37 3.43 -5.28
C THR A 270 22.68 3.46 -3.78
N LYS A 271 23.79 4.07 -3.36
CA LYS A 271 24.15 4.17 -1.94
C LYS A 271 23.10 4.92 -1.11
N SER A 272 22.55 6.01 -1.64
CA SER A 272 21.49 6.80 -1.00
C SER A 272 20.22 5.97 -0.87
N PHE A 273 19.73 5.39 -1.97
CA PHE A 273 18.53 4.54 -1.97
C PHE A 273 18.61 3.38 -0.96
N VAL A 274 19.72 2.63 -0.97
CA VAL A 274 19.91 1.49 -0.07
C VAL A 274 19.95 1.93 1.40
N SER A 275 20.59 3.06 1.71
CA SER A 275 20.64 3.59 3.08
C SER A 275 19.29 4.06 3.63
N MET A 276 18.35 4.37 2.75
CA MET A 276 17.02 4.90 3.10
C MET A 276 15.94 3.80 3.13
N ALA A 277 16.18 2.67 2.49
CA ALA A 277 15.23 1.58 2.24
C ALA A 277 14.37 1.16 3.45
N VAL A 278 15.01 0.86 4.59
CA VAL A 278 14.28 0.44 5.80
C VAL A 278 13.52 1.61 6.42
N ARG A 279 14.10 2.81 6.40
CA ARG A 279 13.46 4.02 6.93
C ARG A 279 12.22 4.42 6.12
N THR A 280 12.25 4.25 4.80
CA THR A 280 11.10 4.51 3.92
C THR A 280 9.98 3.50 4.11
N LEU A 281 10.31 2.22 4.38
CA LEU A 281 9.33 1.21 4.78
C LEU A 281 8.61 1.62 6.08
N ILE A 282 9.37 2.00 7.11
CA ILE A 282 8.83 2.44 8.40
C ILE A 282 7.95 3.68 8.22
N ALA A 283 8.40 4.66 7.42
CA ALA A 283 7.62 5.86 7.10
C ALA A 283 6.29 5.51 6.41
N GLY A 284 6.32 4.58 5.45
CA GLY A 284 5.12 4.09 4.77
C GLY A 284 4.16 3.38 5.71
N ALA A 285 4.68 2.53 6.61
CA ALA A 285 3.86 1.84 7.61
C ALA A 285 3.18 2.82 8.58
N ILE A 286 3.94 3.78 9.12
CA ILE A 286 3.39 4.83 10.01
C ILE A 286 2.33 5.65 9.28
N SER A 287 2.54 5.97 8.00
CA SER A 287 1.55 6.69 7.20
C SER A 287 0.22 5.92 7.08
N CYS A 288 0.27 4.60 6.92
CA CYS A 288 -0.94 3.75 6.89
C CYS A 288 -1.60 3.68 8.28
N PHE A 289 -0.78 3.61 9.33
CA PHE A 289 -1.25 3.60 10.72
C PHE A 289 -1.93 4.91 11.12
N MET A 290 -1.44 6.06 10.65
CA MET A 290 -2.07 7.35 10.89
C MET A 290 -3.49 7.40 10.29
N THR A 291 -3.69 6.90 9.08
CA THR A 291 -5.04 6.86 8.47
C THR A 291 -5.94 5.84 9.16
N ALA A 292 -5.39 4.73 9.67
CA ALA A 292 -6.11 3.78 10.50
C ALA A 292 -6.57 4.38 11.84
N CYS A 293 -5.72 5.17 12.52
CA CYS A 293 -6.10 5.88 13.73
C CYS A 293 -7.24 6.87 13.46
N VAL A 294 -7.19 7.60 12.35
CA VAL A 294 -8.27 8.52 11.95
C VAL A 294 -9.57 7.76 11.69
N ALA A 295 -9.51 6.63 10.97
CA ALA A 295 -10.67 5.78 10.74
C ALA A 295 -11.28 5.25 12.05
N GLY A 296 -10.44 4.78 12.98
CA GLY A 296 -10.86 4.32 14.31
C GLY A 296 -11.38 5.44 15.21
N ALA A 297 -10.93 6.68 15.03
CA ALA A 297 -11.46 7.82 15.77
C ALA A 297 -12.86 8.26 15.29
N ILE A 298 -13.12 8.13 13.99
CA ILE A 298 -14.39 8.53 13.38
C ILE A 298 -15.47 7.47 13.59
N VAL A 299 -15.11 6.19 13.60
CA VAL A 299 -16.06 5.08 13.66
C VAL A 299 -16.03 4.43 15.06
N SER A 300 -17.02 4.75 15.90
CA SER A 300 -17.20 4.12 17.22
C SER A 300 -17.95 2.79 17.12
N ASP A 301 -19.03 2.74 16.33
CA ASP A 301 -19.96 1.60 16.24
C ASP A 301 -20.17 1.14 14.78
N ALA A 302 -19.15 0.55 14.17
CA ALA A 302 -19.38 -0.17 12.92
C ALA A 302 -20.18 -1.45 13.22
N THR A 303 -21.43 -1.51 12.79
CA THR A 303 -22.19 -2.76 12.77
C THR A 303 -21.57 -3.67 11.71
N GLY A 304 -21.05 -4.83 12.13
CA GLY A 304 -20.41 -5.78 11.22
C GLY A 304 -21.36 -6.20 10.10
N CYS A 305 -21.10 -5.74 8.88
CA CYS A 305 -21.90 -6.08 7.72
C CYS A 305 -21.41 -7.38 7.09
N LEU A 306 -21.86 -8.49 7.67
CA LEU A 306 -21.71 -9.80 7.07
C LEU A 306 -22.79 -9.99 6.00
N PRO A 307 -22.46 -10.53 4.82
CA PRO A 307 -23.43 -10.81 3.75
C PRO A 307 -24.55 -11.79 4.17
N ALA A 308 -24.41 -12.47 5.31
CA ALA A 308 -25.42 -13.35 5.88
C ALA A 308 -26.55 -12.64 6.63
N LYS A 309 -26.41 -11.35 6.97
CA LYS A 309 -27.49 -10.58 7.62
C LYS A 309 -27.99 -9.52 6.64
N ASN A 310 -29.27 -9.62 6.23
CA ASN A 310 -30.02 -8.58 5.52
C ASN A 310 -30.04 -7.29 6.36
N ILE A 311 -28.98 -6.49 6.28
CA ILE A 311 -28.88 -5.20 6.96
C ILE A 311 -28.77 -4.15 5.86
N GLU A 312 -29.82 -3.34 5.71
CA GLU A 312 -29.93 -2.30 4.66
C GLU A 312 -29.00 -1.11 4.90
N ASN A 313 -28.46 -0.92 6.12
CA ASN A 313 -27.54 0.17 6.46
C ASN A 313 -26.37 -0.33 7.32
N CYS A 314 -25.17 -0.31 6.73
CA CYS A 314 -23.92 -0.82 7.33
C CYS A 314 -23.11 0.20 8.14
N LEU A 315 -23.53 1.46 8.12
CA LEU A 315 -22.81 2.56 8.76
C LEU A 315 -23.83 3.38 9.54
N ASN A 316 -23.79 3.30 10.86
CA ASN A 316 -24.35 4.35 11.71
C ASN A 316 -23.23 5.36 11.94
N VAL A 317 -23.20 6.40 11.11
CA VAL A 317 -22.39 7.61 11.33
C VAL A 317 -23.18 8.57 12.20
#